data_AF-A0A538JFS6-F1
#
_entry.id   AF-A0A538JFS6-F1
#
_cell.length_a   1.000
_cell.length_b   1.000
_cell.length_c   1.000
_cell.angle_alpha   90.00
_cell.angle_beta   90.00
_cell.angle_gamma   90.00
#
_symmetry.space_group_name_H-M   'P 1'
#
loop_
_entity.id
_entity.type
_entity.pdbx_description
1 polymer ?
#
loop_
_entity_poly.entity_id
_entity_poly.type
_entity_poly.pdbx_seq_one_letter_code
_entity_poly.pdbx_strand_id
1 'polypeptide(L)'
;MSEFTQPLEQPHGWWRRFWDLVLAREEAPPATPDESVSFAELVWAHAQRQDEVMKGDPDGPWEKEYRRRLGIFKREHGKIVESYWCRYEASGAALTEKLGRRRPARLYRRDTIIRLHTATDWRTSSAPAVALCLHRWETIGIKAGEVLRDTSEKIAMNWVFTAGARLLGFVDRDQEVPPLDTVLAEQATEQEEVKRYYTRAAENSARIVYFKGMLFGTAVLAAFLGFAFLLSWGLGWLDPGDEATYTLFVVIAMGASGAILSVMTRMAKENGFGIDFEVGRKSVRFLGGLRPWIGALFALALYLAVQAGLLDFVKDVPHTVYFYATLAFIAGFSERRAKVLLDSVGGGSEPPADTTKSGP
;
A
#
# COMPACT_ATOMS: atom_id res chain seq x y z
N MET A 1 6.92 20.94 -56.32
CA MET A 1 5.86 20.29 -55.51
C MET A 1 6.50 19.22 -54.64
N SER A 2 6.78 19.56 -53.38
CA SER A 2 6.75 18.67 -52.20
C SER A 2 7.45 19.40 -51.06
N GLU A 3 6.69 20.21 -50.32
CA GLU A 3 7.10 20.81 -49.05
C GLU A 3 7.35 19.71 -48.01
N PHE A 4 8.52 19.71 -47.40
CA PHE A 4 8.81 18.95 -46.20
C PHE A 4 8.22 19.71 -45.00
N THR A 5 7.05 19.30 -44.54
CA THR A 5 6.51 19.69 -43.23
C THR A 5 7.30 18.98 -42.13
N GLN A 6 8.14 19.72 -41.40
CA GLN A 6 8.68 19.30 -40.11
C GLN A 6 7.54 19.23 -39.07
N PRO A 7 7.46 18.19 -38.22
CA PRO A 7 6.51 18.18 -37.12
C PRO A 7 6.97 19.14 -36.03
N LEU A 8 6.10 20.08 -35.67
CA LEU A 8 6.25 20.98 -34.54
C LEU A 8 6.42 20.17 -33.25
N GLU A 9 7.61 20.25 -32.63
CA GLU A 9 7.81 19.84 -31.25
C GLU A 9 6.85 20.64 -30.36
N GLN A 10 5.81 19.98 -29.85
CA GLN A 10 4.95 20.59 -28.85
C GLN A 10 5.72 20.70 -27.52
N PRO A 11 5.69 21.86 -26.85
CA PRO A 11 6.32 22.01 -25.54
C PRO A 11 5.52 21.18 -24.53
N HIS A 12 6.02 19.98 -24.22
CA HIS A 12 5.38 19.07 -23.29
C HIS A 12 5.30 19.69 -21.89
N GLY A 13 4.07 20.06 -21.52
CA GLY A 13 3.74 20.89 -20.38
C GLY A 13 4.17 20.30 -19.03
N TRP A 14 4.78 21.18 -18.23
CA TRP A 14 5.08 21.02 -16.80
C TRP A 14 3.94 20.37 -15.99
N TRP A 15 2.68 20.57 -16.39
CA TRP A 15 1.50 19.93 -15.80
C TRP A 15 1.50 18.39 -15.86
N ARG A 16 1.95 17.77 -16.97
CA ARG A 16 2.10 16.30 -17.00
C ARG A 16 3.21 15.85 -16.08
N ARG A 17 4.34 16.56 -16.02
CA ARG A 17 5.44 16.24 -15.09
C ARG A 17 5.04 16.39 -13.63
N PHE A 18 4.22 17.39 -13.29
CA PHE A 18 3.64 17.54 -11.95
C PHE A 18 2.69 16.38 -11.64
N TRP A 19 1.79 16.04 -12.56
CA TRP A 19 0.93 14.87 -12.41
C TRP A 19 1.72 13.56 -12.35
N ASP A 20 2.80 13.38 -13.11
CA ASP A 20 3.66 12.19 -13.09
C ASP A 20 4.51 12.11 -11.80
N LEU A 21 4.91 13.25 -11.23
CA LEU A 21 5.54 13.35 -9.91
C LEU A 21 4.56 13.03 -8.78
N VAL A 22 3.31 13.48 -8.89
CA VAL A 22 2.22 13.20 -7.95
C VAL A 22 1.69 11.77 -8.11
N LEU A 23 1.71 11.23 -9.33
CA LEU A 23 1.21 9.89 -9.71
C LEU A 23 2.30 8.81 -9.68
N ALA A 24 3.59 9.17 -9.59
CA ALA A 24 4.74 8.26 -9.53
C ALA A 24 4.64 7.08 -10.51
N ARG A 25 4.28 7.34 -11.77
CA ARG A 25 4.29 6.34 -12.84
C ARG A 25 5.73 6.21 -13.34
N GLU A 26 6.52 5.38 -12.66
CA GLU A 26 7.85 4.98 -13.11
C GLU A 26 7.69 3.79 -14.06
N GLU A 27 7.33 4.04 -15.32
CA GLU A 27 7.69 3.11 -16.39
C GLU A 27 9.19 3.30 -16.64
N ALA A 28 10.01 2.43 -16.05
CA ALA A 28 11.41 2.35 -16.42
C ALA A 28 11.48 1.94 -17.90
N PRO A 29 12.34 2.57 -18.73
CA PRO A 29 12.54 2.11 -20.09
C PRO A 29 12.96 0.62 -20.04
N PRO A 30 12.36 -0.26 -20.86
CA PRO A 30 12.75 -1.66 -20.89
C PRO A 30 14.22 -1.75 -21.28
N ALA A 31 15.00 -2.52 -20.52
CA ALA A 31 16.35 -2.87 -20.91
C ALA A 31 16.31 -3.59 -22.27
N THR A 32 17.28 -3.33 -23.13
CA THR A 32 17.42 -4.05 -24.40
C THR A 32 17.61 -5.54 -24.12
N PRO A 33 16.93 -6.46 -24.83
CA PRO A 33 16.92 -7.91 -24.52
C PRO A 33 18.30 -8.56 -24.42
N ASP A 34 19.30 -8.02 -25.11
CA ASP A 34 20.68 -8.52 -25.12
C ASP A 34 21.48 -8.24 -23.83
N GLU A 35 20.96 -7.41 -22.91
CA GLU A 35 21.67 -7.01 -21.68
C GLU A 35 21.05 -7.53 -20.36
N SER A 36 19.84 -8.10 -20.37
CA SER A 36 19.19 -8.65 -19.18
C SER A 36 19.50 -10.14 -19.00
N VAL A 37 19.66 -10.59 -17.75
CA VAL A 37 19.85 -12.01 -17.43
C VAL A 37 18.73 -12.46 -16.53
N SER A 38 17.97 -13.46 -16.97
CA SER A 38 16.93 -14.08 -16.18
C SER A 38 17.53 -14.89 -15.03
N PHE A 39 16.75 -15.08 -13.95
CA PHE A 39 17.21 -15.91 -12.84
C PHE A 39 17.42 -17.38 -13.26
N ALA A 40 16.59 -17.89 -14.16
CA ALA A 40 16.73 -19.24 -14.72
C ALA A 40 18.08 -19.44 -15.43
N GLU A 41 18.53 -18.46 -16.22
CA GLU A 41 19.85 -18.49 -16.87
C GLU A 41 21.02 -18.43 -15.89
N LEU A 42 20.84 -17.73 -14.77
CA LEU A 42 21.82 -17.67 -13.68
C LEU A 42 21.91 -19.03 -12.95
N VAL A 43 20.76 -19.64 -12.65
CA VAL A 43 20.67 -20.98 -12.03
C VAL A 43 21.31 -22.04 -12.91
N TRP A 44 21.02 -22.01 -14.21
CA TRP A 44 21.61 -22.95 -15.16
C TRP A 44 23.13 -22.80 -15.26
N ALA A 45 23.64 -21.56 -15.35
CA ALA A 45 25.08 -21.30 -15.34
C ALA A 45 25.75 -21.75 -14.02
N HIS A 46 25.06 -21.62 -12.88
CA HIS A 46 25.53 -22.14 -11.60
C HIS A 46 25.64 -23.66 -11.60
N ALA A 47 24.64 -24.37 -12.13
CA ALA A 47 24.66 -25.83 -12.22
C ALA A 47 25.82 -26.33 -13.11
N GLN A 48 26.01 -25.74 -14.29
CA GLN A 48 27.12 -26.10 -15.19
C GLN A 48 28.50 -25.86 -14.55
N ARG A 49 28.66 -24.73 -13.87
CA ARG A 49 29.85 -24.44 -13.06
C ARG A 49 30.08 -25.51 -11.98
N GLN A 50 29.02 -25.95 -11.30
CA GLN A 50 29.13 -26.97 -10.26
C GLN A 50 29.53 -28.33 -10.83
N ASP A 51 29.05 -28.68 -12.03
CA ASP A 51 29.46 -29.89 -12.74
C ASP A 51 30.96 -29.84 -13.13
N GLU A 52 31.49 -28.70 -13.56
CA GLU A 52 32.93 -28.52 -13.82
C GLU A 52 33.77 -28.69 -12.56
N VAL A 53 33.35 -28.05 -11.46
CA VAL A 53 34.01 -28.17 -10.15
C VAL A 53 34.03 -29.63 -9.68
N MET A 54 32.93 -30.36 -9.83
CA MET A 54 32.84 -31.78 -9.47
C MET A 54 33.71 -32.68 -10.36
N LYS A 55 33.98 -32.27 -11.61
CA LYS A 55 34.92 -32.93 -12.53
C LYS A 55 36.37 -32.53 -12.28
N GLY A 56 36.63 -31.63 -11.33
CA GLY A 56 37.98 -31.22 -10.91
C GLY A 56 38.53 -29.98 -11.63
N ASP A 57 37.71 -29.22 -12.35
CA ASP A 57 38.11 -27.96 -12.98
C ASP A 57 37.39 -26.76 -12.34
N PRO A 58 37.97 -26.14 -11.29
CA PRO A 58 37.35 -25.04 -10.58
C PRO A 58 37.39 -23.69 -11.32
N ASP A 59 38.25 -23.55 -12.34
CA ASP A 59 38.45 -22.30 -13.11
C ASP A 59 38.00 -22.44 -14.58
N GLY A 60 37.11 -23.40 -14.83
CA GLY A 60 36.55 -23.70 -16.15
C GLY A 60 35.80 -22.52 -16.80
N PRO A 61 35.42 -22.65 -18.08
CA PRO A 61 34.71 -21.60 -18.81
C PRO A 61 33.38 -21.20 -18.14
N TRP A 62 32.70 -22.11 -17.43
CA TRP A 62 31.44 -21.79 -16.76
C TRP A 62 31.62 -20.93 -15.51
N GLU A 63 32.79 -20.94 -14.85
CA GLU A 63 33.08 -20.00 -13.76
C GLU A 63 33.05 -18.54 -14.26
N LYS A 64 33.68 -18.29 -15.42
CA LYS A 64 33.70 -16.95 -16.03
C LYS A 64 32.31 -16.51 -16.46
N GLU A 65 31.56 -17.41 -17.09
CA GLU A 65 30.20 -17.12 -17.57
C GLU A 65 29.23 -16.91 -16.40
N TYR A 66 29.31 -17.73 -15.34
CA TYR A 66 28.54 -17.54 -14.12
C TYR A 66 28.82 -16.18 -13.48
N ARG A 67 30.10 -15.79 -13.32
CA ARG A 67 30.47 -14.47 -12.78
C ARG A 67 29.94 -13.32 -13.64
N ARG A 68 30.00 -13.46 -14.97
CA ARG A 68 29.46 -12.47 -15.92
C ARG A 68 27.96 -12.28 -15.71
N ARG A 69 27.20 -13.38 -15.73
CA ARG A 69 25.74 -13.40 -15.52
C ARG A 69 25.34 -12.88 -14.14
N LEU A 70 26.05 -13.31 -13.09
CA LEU A 70 25.84 -12.85 -11.72
C LEU A 70 26.05 -11.33 -11.60
N GLY A 71 27.07 -10.80 -12.28
CA GLY A 71 27.33 -9.37 -12.35
C GLY A 71 26.19 -8.58 -13.00
N ILE A 72 25.68 -9.06 -14.14
CA ILE A 72 24.52 -8.47 -14.82
C ILE A 72 23.28 -8.52 -13.92
N PHE A 73 22.97 -9.70 -13.39
CA PHE A 73 21.83 -9.93 -12.50
C PHE A 73 21.85 -9.02 -11.26
N LYS A 74 23.02 -8.85 -10.63
CA LYS A 74 23.19 -7.95 -9.46
C LYS A 74 23.01 -6.48 -9.81
N ARG A 75 23.41 -6.05 -11.01
CA ARG A 75 23.17 -4.66 -11.46
C ARG A 75 21.68 -4.40 -11.68
N GLU A 76 20.98 -5.38 -12.25
CA GLU A 76 19.56 -5.27 -12.57
C GLU A 76 18.67 -5.38 -11.32
N HIS A 77 18.88 -6.41 -10.50
CA HIS A 77 18.00 -6.75 -9.39
C HIS A 77 18.53 -6.35 -8.01
N GLY A 78 19.79 -5.91 -7.90
CA GLY A 78 20.40 -5.52 -6.64
C GLY A 78 21.24 -6.64 -6.00
N LYS A 79 21.60 -6.45 -4.74
CA LYS A 79 22.47 -7.41 -4.03
C LYS A 79 21.66 -8.65 -3.68
N ILE A 80 22.21 -9.84 -3.97
CA ILE A 80 21.66 -11.10 -3.42
C ILE A 80 21.93 -11.11 -1.92
N VAL A 81 20.86 -11.18 -1.12
CA VAL A 81 20.92 -11.26 0.35
C VAL A 81 21.00 -12.72 0.77
N GLU A 82 20.14 -13.55 0.20
CA GLU A 82 20.09 -14.99 0.45
C GLU A 82 19.93 -15.73 -0.88
N SER A 83 20.49 -16.94 -0.97
CA SER A 83 20.36 -17.79 -2.14
C SER A 83 20.44 -19.25 -1.74
N TYR A 84 19.61 -20.07 -2.37
CA TYR A 84 19.62 -21.52 -2.27
C TYR A 84 19.75 -22.09 -3.68
N TRP A 85 20.69 -23.01 -3.86
CA TRP A 85 20.94 -23.69 -5.13
C TRP A 85 20.82 -25.19 -4.89
N CYS A 86 20.07 -25.88 -5.74
CA CYS A 86 19.99 -27.34 -5.72
C CYS A 86 21.35 -27.93 -6.14
N ARG A 87 21.65 -29.13 -5.63
CA ARG A 87 22.93 -29.80 -5.84
C ARG A 87 22.98 -30.58 -7.14
N TYR A 88 21.88 -31.22 -7.52
CA TYR A 88 21.87 -32.21 -8.61
C TYR A 88 21.21 -31.71 -9.89
N GLU A 89 20.35 -30.70 -9.80
CA GLU A 89 19.67 -30.12 -10.95
C GLU A 89 19.74 -28.60 -10.93
N ALA A 90 19.55 -27.99 -12.10
CA ALA A 90 19.52 -26.55 -12.29
C ALA A 90 18.24 -25.93 -11.68
N SER A 91 18.09 -25.97 -10.37
CA SER A 91 17.00 -25.30 -9.64
C SER A 91 17.53 -24.47 -8.48
N GLY A 92 16.80 -23.43 -8.11
CA GLY A 92 17.19 -22.56 -7.02
C GLY A 92 16.19 -21.46 -6.71
N ALA A 93 16.49 -20.75 -5.63
CA ALA A 93 15.78 -19.56 -5.22
C ALA A 93 16.79 -18.52 -4.72
N ALA A 94 16.52 -17.23 -4.95
CA ALA A 94 17.34 -16.15 -4.44
C ALA A 94 16.48 -14.97 -4.00
N LEU A 95 16.91 -14.32 -2.92
CA LEU A 95 16.34 -13.09 -2.43
C LEU A 95 17.28 -11.93 -2.76
N THR A 96 16.79 -10.95 -3.52
CA THR A 96 17.55 -9.75 -3.88
C THR A 96 17.04 -8.52 -3.13
N GLU A 97 17.97 -7.63 -2.82
CA GLU A 97 17.71 -6.35 -2.18
C GLU A 97 18.24 -5.22 -3.06
N LYS A 98 17.32 -4.40 -3.60
CA LYS A 98 17.63 -3.22 -4.39
C LYS A 98 17.31 -1.96 -3.62
N LEU A 99 18.31 -1.10 -3.45
CA LEU A 99 18.09 0.25 -2.93
C LEU A 99 17.39 1.07 -4.00
N GLY A 100 16.17 1.52 -3.69
CA GLY A 100 15.37 2.39 -4.53
C GLY A 100 16.03 3.75 -4.76
N ARG A 101 15.65 4.38 -5.88
CA ARG A 101 16.13 5.71 -6.25
C ARG A 101 15.69 6.73 -5.18
N ARG A 102 16.58 7.67 -4.82
CA ARG A 102 16.24 8.75 -3.87
C ARG A 102 15.08 9.56 -4.45
N ARG A 103 13.91 9.49 -3.82
CA ARG A 103 12.78 10.36 -4.15
C ARG A 103 12.87 11.65 -3.30
N PRO A 104 12.70 12.84 -3.88
CA PRO A 104 12.83 14.12 -3.16
C PRO A 104 11.82 14.24 -2.01
N ALA A 105 10.63 13.63 -2.14
CA ALA A 105 9.62 13.58 -1.08
C ALA A 105 9.97 12.66 0.12
N ARG A 106 11.06 11.89 0.05
CA ARG A 106 11.55 11.01 1.14
C ARG A 106 13.02 11.28 1.41
N LEU A 107 13.32 12.51 1.85
CA LEU A 107 14.69 12.95 2.17
C LEU A 107 15.41 12.05 3.19
N TYR A 108 14.65 11.35 4.06
CA TYR A 108 15.20 10.64 5.23
C TYR A 108 15.32 9.10 5.10
N ARG A 109 14.74 8.43 4.09
CA ARG A 109 14.85 6.96 3.98
C ARG A 109 14.80 6.47 2.54
N ARG A 110 15.80 5.69 2.12
CA ARG A 110 15.80 4.96 0.84
C ARG A 110 14.79 3.82 0.95
N ASP A 111 13.88 3.73 -0.01
CA ASP A 111 12.97 2.59 -0.12
C ASP A 111 13.82 1.38 -0.53
N THR A 112 13.71 0.27 0.20
CA THR A 112 14.38 -0.98 -0.16
C THR A 112 13.35 -1.89 -0.81
N ILE A 113 13.63 -2.34 -2.02
CA ILE A 113 12.75 -3.28 -2.74
C ILE A 113 13.36 -4.66 -2.60
N ILE A 114 12.62 -5.59 -2.00
CA ILE A 114 13.04 -6.98 -1.86
C ILE A 114 12.30 -7.80 -2.91
N ARG A 115 13.03 -8.62 -3.67
CA ARG A 115 12.43 -9.50 -4.67
C ARG A 115 12.88 -10.92 -4.48
N LEU A 116 11.90 -11.83 -4.48
CA LEU A 116 12.14 -13.25 -4.55
C LEU A 116 12.25 -13.64 -6.02
N HIS A 117 13.28 -14.41 -6.34
CA HIS A 117 13.51 -15.01 -7.64
C HIS A 117 13.55 -16.52 -7.45
N THR A 118 12.80 -17.24 -8.27
CA THR A 118 12.70 -18.70 -8.19
C THR A 118 12.84 -19.29 -9.59
N ALA A 119 13.50 -20.43 -9.68
CA ALA A 119 13.50 -21.28 -10.86
C ALA A 119 13.53 -22.72 -10.36
N THR A 120 12.35 -23.34 -10.30
CA THR A 120 12.14 -24.61 -9.57
C THR A 120 11.63 -25.75 -10.45
N ASP A 121 11.27 -25.44 -11.70
CA ASP A 121 10.56 -26.35 -12.60
C ASP A 121 11.36 -27.62 -12.92
N TRP A 122 12.68 -27.50 -13.09
CA TRP A 122 13.53 -28.67 -13.36
C TRP A 122 13.42 -29.70 -12.24
N ARG A 123 13.69 -29.29 -10.99
CA ARG A 123 13.74 -30.22 -9.86
C ARG A 123 12.37 -30.67 -9.38
N THR A 124 11.33 -29.87 -9.60
CA THR A 124 9.97 -30.18 -9.15
C THR A 124 9.12 -30.92 -10.19
N SER A 125 9.67 -31.17 -11.38
CA SER A 125 9.00 -31.88 -12.48
C SER A 125 8.43 -33.25 -12.09
N SER A 126 9.07 -33.96 -11.15
CA SER A 126 8.66 -35.27 -10.63
C SER A 126 7.75 -35.20 -9.40
N ALA A 127 7.56 -34.00 -8.82
CA ALA A 127 6.86 -33.79 -7.54
C ALA A 127 5.83 -32.64 -7.64
N PRO A 128 4.68 -32.84 -8.32
CA PRO A 128 3.71 -31.77 -8.57
C PRO A 128 3.12 -31.17 -7.28
N ALA A 129 3.01 -31.96 -6.21
CA ALA A 129 2.54 -31.46 -4.92
C ALA A 129 3.51 -30.44 -4.30
N VAL A 130 4.82 -30.61 -4.49
CA VAL A 130 5.83 -29.65 -4.02
C VAL A 130 5.82 -28.39 -4.89
N ALA A 131 5.72 -28.54 -6.22
CA ALA A 131 5.58 -27.42 -7.14
C ALA A 131 4.38 -26.53 -6.76
N LEU A 132 3.23 -27.13 -6.47
CA LEU A 132 2.03 -26.41 -6.06
C LEU A 132 2.20 -25.71 -4.70
N CYS A 133 2.91 -26.34 -3.76
CA CYS A 133 3.22 -25.72 -2.46
C CYS A 133 4.18 -24.53 -2.60
N LEU A 134 5.21 -24.66 -3.43
CA LEU A 134 6.13 -23.56 -3.76
C LEU A 134 5.39 -22.39 -4.41
N HIS A 135 4.49 -22.66 -5.36
CA HIS A 135 3.70 -21.62 -6.00
C HIS A 135 2.79 -20.84 -5.01
N ARG A 136 2.25 -21.52 -3.98
CA ARG A 136 1.51 -20.85 -2.90
C ARG A 136 2.40 -19.91 -2.09
N TRP A 137 3.63 -20.32 -1.80
CA TRP A 137 4.62 -19.46 -1.13
C TRP A 137 5.02 -18.26 -1.99
N GLU A 138 5.25 -18.46 -3.28
CA GLU A 138 5.52 -17.37 -4.23
C GLU A 138 4.37 -16.36 -4.28
N THR A 139 3.12 -16.84 -4.28
CA THR A 139 1.93 -15.98 -4.24
C THR A 139 1.91 -15.11 -2.98
N ILE A 140 2.25 -15.69 -1.82
CA ILE A 140 2.40 -14.92 -0.57
C ILE A 140 3.54 -13.91 -0.69
N GLY A 141 4.67 -14.29 -1.29
CA GLY A 141 5.81 -13.41 -1.54
C GLY A 141 5.46 -12.22 -2.43
N ILE A 142 4.73 -12.44 -3.52
CA ILE A 142 4.24 -11.37 -4.42
C ILE A 142 3.35 -10.41 -3.64
N LYS A 143 2.37 -10.92 -2.89
CA LYS A 143 1.47 -10.09 -2.07
C LYS A 143 2.24 -9.29 -1.01
N ALA A 144 3.18 -9.93 -0.32
CA ALA A 144 4.01 -9.28 0.69
C ALA A 144 4.89 -8.17 0.08
N GLY A 145 5.52 -8.41 -1.07
CA GLY A 145 6.33 -7.43 -1.79
C GLY A 145 5.53 -6.24 -2.34
N GLU A 146 4.25 -6.41 -2.68
CA GLU A 146 3.40 -5.31 -3.14
C GLU A 146 2.83 -4.49 -1.96
N VAL A 147 2.39 -5.15 -0.89
CA VAL A 147 1.63 -4.50 0.18
C VAL A 147 2.51 -4.01 1.34
N LEU A 148 3.49 -4.80 1.78
CA LEU A 148 4.35 -4.46 2.91
C LEU A 148 5.48 -3.50 2.49
N ARG A 149 6.19 -2.91 3.46
CA ARG A 149 7.44 -2.16 3.27
C ARG A 149 8.39 -2.36 4.43
N ASP A 150 9.64 -1.95 4.21
CA ASP A 150 10.70 -1.90 5.21
C ASP A 150 10.91 -3.25 5.91
N THR A 151 10.93 -3.26 7.24
CA THR A 151 11.23 -4.44 8.06
C THR A 151 10.17 -5.53 7.92
N SER A 152 8.88 -5.16 7.81
CA SER A 152 7.81 -6.15 7.69
C SER A 152 7.85 -6.89 6.35
N GLU A 153 8.20 -6.18 5.27
CA GLU A 153 8.47 -6.80 3.97
C GLU A 153 9.67 -7.75 4.08
N LYS A 154 10.77 -7.29 4.69
CA LYS A 154 11.98 -8.12 4.85
C LYS A 154 11.73 -9.40 5.63
N ILE A 155 11.02 -9.32 6.76
CA ILE A 155 10.69 -10.50 7.58
C ILE A 155 9.81 -11.47 6.80
N ALA A 156 8.73 -10.98 6.19
CA ALA A 156 7.81 -11.84 5.44
C ALA A 156 8.51 -12.52 4.25
N MET A 157 9.30 -11.76 3.47
CA MET A 157 10.05 -12.29 2.34
C MET A 157 11.11 -13.30 2.76
N ASN A 158 11.75 -13.11 3.92
CA ASN A 158 12.72 -14.07 4.47
C ASN A 158 12.05 -15.40 4.84
N TRP A 159 10.85 -15.34 5.44
CA TRP A 159 10.07 -16.53 5.75
C TRP A 159 9.64 -17.27 4.49
N VAL A 160 9.15 -16.56 3.47
CA VAL A 160 8.82 -17.15 2.17
C VAL A 160 10.04 -17.82 1.55
N PHE A 161 11.19 -17.14 1.53
CA PHE A 161 12.44 -17.71 1.02
C PHE A 161 12.86 -18.96 1.80
N THR A 162 12.88 -18.90 3.13
CA THR A 162 13.29 -20.03 3.99
C THR A 162 12.37 -21.24 3.83
N ALA A 163 11.05 -21.03 3.70
CA ALA A 163 10.10 -22.10 3.44
C ALA A 163 10.31 -22.70 2.04
N GLY A 164 10.48 -21.86 1.01
CA GLY A 164 10.76 -22.31 -0.35
C GLY A 164 12.07 -23.08 -0.47
N ALA A 165 13.13 -22.60 0.17
CA ALA A 165 14.44 -23.27 0.21
C ALA A 165 14.37 -24.63 0.93
N ARG A 166 13.58 -24.75 2.01
CA ARG A 166 13.34 -26.04 2.68
C ARG A 166 12.60 -27.04 1.80
N LEU A 167 11.57 -26.59 1.08
CA LEU A 167 10.84 -27.41 0.10
C LEU A 167 11.73 -27.86 -1.05
N LEU A 168 12.54 -26.96 -1.61
CA LEU A 168 13.52 -27.31 -2.62
C LEU A 168 14.57 -28.30 -2.10
N GLY A 169 15.09 -28.05 -0.89
CA GLY A 169 16.04 -28.95 -0.24
C GLY A 169 15.47 -30.29 0.18
N PHE A 170 14.14 -30.41 0.33
CA PHE A 170 13.48 -31.70 0.50
C PHE A 170 13.53 -32.50 -0.80
N VAL A 171 13.22 -31.88 -1.95
CA VAL A 171 13.23 -32.56 -3.25
C VAL A 171 14.66 -32.79 -3.75
N ASP A 172 15.63 -31.96 -3.38
CA ASP A 172 17.04 -32.10 -3.76
C ASP A 172 17.79 -33.23 -3.03
N ARG A 173 17.21 -33.82 -1.98
CA ARG A 173 17.83 -34.93 -1.24
C ARG A 173 17.66 -36.28 -1.95
N ASP A 174 18.63 -37.16 -1.71
CA ASP A 174 18.70 -38.53 -2.26
C ASP A 174 18.55 -39.62 -1.16
N GLN A 175 18.18 -39.24 0.07
CA GLN A 175 18.10 -40.13 1.23
C GLN A 175 16.66 -40.35 1.71
N GLU A 176 16.43 -41.33 2.60
CA GLU A 176 15.12 -41.60 3.23
C GLU A 176 14.50 -40.32 3.80
N VAL A 177 13.43 -39.89 3.13
CA VAL A 177 12.76 -38.63 3.41
C VAL A 177 11.59 -38.89 4.35
N PRO A 178 11.29 -38.00 5.32
CA PRO A 178 9.98 -38.01 5.97
C PRO A 178 8.86 -38.03 4.92
N PRO A 179 7.71 -38.65 5.22
CA PRO A 179 6.61 -38.75 4.27
C PRO A 179 6.25 -37.37 3.71
N LEU A 180 6.07 -37.26 2.40
CA LEU A 180 5.74 -36.00 1.74
C LEU A 180 4.55 -35.28 2.40
N ASP A 181 3.56 -36.06 2.85
CA ASP A 181 2.37 -35.53 3.51
C ASP A 181 2.68 -34.81 4.83
N THR A 182 3.64 -35.27 5.63
CA THR A 182 3.99 -34.61 6.89
C THR A 182 4.63 -33.26 6.62
N VAL A 183 5.54 -33.20 5.63
CA VAL A 183 6.19 -31.94 5.23
C VAL A 183 5.17 -30.96 4.65
N LEU A 184 4.25 -31.42 3.82
CA LEU A 184 3.20 -30.55 3.28
C LEU A 184 2.24 -30.03 4.37
N ALA A 185 1.92 -30.85 5.38
CA ALA A 185 1.09 -30.44 6.51
C ALA A 185 1.78 -29.41 7.41
N GLU A 186 3.07 -29.58 7.70
CA GLU A 186 3.88 -28.59 8.41
C GLU A 186 3.92 -27.27 7.63
N GLN A 187 4.15 -27.33 6.32
CA GLN A 187 4.14 -26.15 5.46
C GLN A 187 2.79 -25.44 5.43
N ALA A 188 1.68 -26.16 5.44
CA ALA A 188 0.35 -25.55 5.49
C ALA A 188 0.12 -24.76 6.79
N THR A 189 0.63 -25.27 7.91
CA THR A 189 0.54 -24.60 9.22
C THR A 189 1.38 -23.33 9.24
N GLU A 190 2.62 -23.40 8.75
CA GLU A 190 3.51 -22.24 8.62
C GLU A 190 2.92 -21.18 7.68
N GLN A 191 2.33 -21.58 6.55
CA GLN A 191 1.66 -20.66 5.63
C GLN A 191 0.57 -19.85 6.34
N GLU A 192 -0.21 -20.47 7.23
CA GLU A 192 -1.26 -19.79 7.97
C GLU A 192 -0.71 -18.81 9.01
N GLU A 193 0.44 -19.11 9.62
CA GLU A 193 1.15 -18.17 10.49
C GLU A 193 1.69 -16.97 9.71
N VAL A 194 2.33 -17.19 8.56
CA VAL A 194 2.84 -16.11 7.71
C VAL A 194 1.69 -15.25 7.16
N LYS A 195 0.57 -15.85 6.77
CA LYS A 195 -0.64 -15.12 6.36
C LYS A 195 -1.18 -14.24 7.48
N ARG A 196 -1.27 -14.75 8.71
CA ARG A 196 -1.70 -13.95 9.87
C ARG A 196 -0.77 -12.79 10.15
N TYR A 197 0.55 -13.02 10.09
CA TYR A 197 1.55 -11.95 10.19
C TYR A 197 1.37 -10.91 9.08
N TYR A 198 1.25 -11.35 7.83
CA TYR A 198 1.03 -10.51 6.66
C TYR A 198 -0.21 -9.63 6.83
N THR A 199 -1.36 -10.20 7.20
CA THR A 199 -2.61 -9.44 7.38
C THR A 199 -2.46 -8.37 8.46
N ARG A 200 -1.90 -8.73 9.63
CA ARG A 200 -1.67 -7.78 10.71
C ARG A 200 -0.69 -6.66 10.32
N ALA A 201 0.40 -7.00 9.62
CA ALA A 201 1.37 -6.03 9.15
C ALA A 201 0.79 -5.11 8.06
N ALA A 202 -0.02 -5.68 7.15
CA ALA A 202 -0.70 -4.95 6.08
C ALA A 202 -1.72 -3.96 6.63
N GLU A 203 -2.51 -4.34 7.63
CA GLU A 203 -3.44 -3.43 8.31
C GLU A 203 -2.72 -2.25 8.95
N ASN A 204 -1.62 -2.49 9.66
CA ASN A 204 -0.82 -1.43 10.28
C ASN A 204 -0.22 -0.49 9.22
N SER A 205 0.30 -1.04 8.13
CA SER A 205 0.81 -0.27 6.98
C SER A 205 -0.30 0.59 6.35
N ALA A 206 -1.48 0.01 6.13
CA ALA A 206 -2.63 0.71 5.58
C ALA A 206 -3.10 1.87 6.47
N ARG A 207 -3.13 1.68 7.81
CA ARG A 207 -3.44 2.74 8.78
C ARG A 207 -2.46 3.91 8.66
N ILE A 208 -1.16 3.64 8.55
CA ILE A 208 -0.13 4.68 8.38
C ILE A 208 -0.30 5.42 7.04
N VAL A 209 -0.53 4.71 5.94
CA VAL A 209 -0.73 5.31 4.61
C VAL A 209 -1.99 6.17 4.59
N TYR A 210 -3.06 5.70 5.20
CA TYR A 210 -4.31 6.44 5.34
C TYR A 210 -4.11 7.71 6.18
N PHE A 211 -3.45 7.61 7.33
CA PHE A 211 -3.15 8.76 8.19
C PHE A 211 -2.30 9.82 7.46
N LYS A 212 -1.28 9.39 6.71
CA LYS A 212 -0.51 10.29 5.84
C LYS A 212 -1.38 10.97 4.78
N GLY A 213 -2.34 10.24 4.21
CA GLY A 213 -3.32 10.79 3.26
C GLY A 213 -4.21 11.85 3.88
N MET A 214 -4.67 11.62 5.10
CA MET A 214 -5.45 12.58 5.87
C MET A 214 -4.66 13.85 6.18
N LEU A 215 -3.43 13.74 6.67
CA LEU A 215 -2.56 14.91 6.92
C LEU A 215 -2.33 15.72 5.64
N PHE A 216 -2.10 15.04 4.51
CA PHE A 216 -1.98 15.71 3.22
C PHE A 216 -3.28 16.41 2.83
N GLY A 217 -4.44 15.75 2.97
CA GLY A 217 -5.75 16.35 2.71
C GLY A 217 -6.02 17.59 3.57
N THR A 218 -5.67 17.55 4.86
CA THR A 218 -5.74 18.69 5.77
C THR A 218 -4.81 19.83 5.36
N ALA A 219 -3.58 19.51 4.93
CA ALA A 219 -2.64 20.53 4.46
C ALA A 219 -3.15 21.22 3.18
N VAL A 220 -3.74 20.47 2.25
CA VAL A 220 -4.37 21.03 1.04
C VAL A 220 -5.58 21.90 1.42
N LEU A 221 -6.41 21.45 2.35
CA LEU A 221 -7.53 22.24 2.86
C LEU A 221 -7.04 23.56 3.50
N ALA A 222 -6.03 23.50 4.37
CA ALA A 222 -5.45 24.68 5.00
C ALA A 222 -4.85 25.65 3.97
N ALA A 223 -4.17 25.13 2.95
CA ALA A 223 -3.63 25.93 1.85
C ALA A 223 -4.75 26.60 1.04
N PHE A 224 -5.84 25.88 0.76
CA PHE A 224 -7.00 26.41 0.06
C PHE A 224 -7.68 27.52 0.86
N LEU A 225 -7.90 27.32 2.16
CA LEU A 225 -8.48 28.31 3.06
C LEU A 225 -7.58 29.54 3.21
N GLY A 226 -6.27 29.34 3.37
CA GLY A 226 -5.30 30.42 3.43
C GLY A 226 -5.24 31.22 2.13
N PHE A 227 -5.30 30.54 0.98
CA PHE A 227 -5.36 31.20 -0.32
C PHE A 227 -6.65 32.02 -0.49
N ALA A 228 -7.81 31.44 -0.12
CA ALA A 228 -9.09 32.14 -0.16
C ALA A 228 -9.08 33.37 0.76
N PHE A 229 -8.51 33.26 1.97
CA PHE A 229 -8.35 34.39 2.88
C PHE A 229 -7.50 35.51 2.27
N LEU A 230 -6.32 35.19 1.73
CA LEU A 230 -5.42 36.16 1.12
C LEU A 230 -6.04 36.83 -0.12
N LEU A 231 -6.76 36.07 -0.94
CA LEU A 231 -7.44 36.61 -2.12
C LEU A 231 -8.57 37.57 -1.74
N SER A 232 -9.41 37.18 -0.77
CA SER A 232 -10.51 38.00 -0.28
C SER A 232 -10.03 39.27 0.43
N TRP A 233 -8.93 39.18 1.19
CA TRP A 233 -8.24 40.35 1.72
C TRP A 233 -7.76 41.26 0.58
N GLY A 234 -7.06 40.71 -0.42
CA GLY A 234 -6.50 41.49 -1.52
C GLY A 234 -7.55 42.19 -2.40
N LEU A 235 -8.76 41.63 -2.47
CA LEU A 235 -9.92 42.22 -3.17
C LEU A 235 -10.71 43.21 -2.31
N GLY A 236 -10.37 43.37 -1.03
CA GLY A 236 -11.08 44.25 -0.10
C GLY A 236 -12.49 43.76 0.27
N TRP A 237 -12.78 42.47 0.10
CA TRP A 237 -14.09 41.88 0.38
C TRP A 237 -14.25 41.44 1.84
N LEU A 238 -13.13 41.24 2.55
CA LEU A 238 -13.12 40.84 3.95
C LEU A 238 -12.19 41.75 4.73
N ASP A 239 -12.73 42.39 5.78
CA ASP A 239 -11.91 43.04 6.78
C ASP A 239 -11.42 41.98 7.79
N PRO A 240 -10.11 41.86 8.01
CA PRO A 240 -9.54 40.90 8.94
C PRO A 240 -9.89 41.13 10.41
N GLY A 241 -10.49 42.28 10.73
CA GLY A 241 -10.98 42.62 12.05
C GLY A 241 -12.41 42.15 12.32
N ASP A 242 -13.12 41.60 11.33
CA ASP A 242 -14.50 41.18 11.49
C ASP A 242 -14.62 39.83 12.22
N GLU A 243 -15.40 39.82 13.30
CA GLU A 243 -15.58 38.66 14.18
C GLU A 243 -16.24 37.48 13.43
N ALA A 244 -17.12 37.76 12.46
CA ALA A 244 -17.78 36.72 11.67
C ALA A 244 -16.79 35.97 10.77
N THR A 245 -15.86 36.69 10.14
CA THR A 245 -14.81 36.12 9.29
C THR A 245 -13.90 35.20 10.10
N TYR A 246 -13.41 35.66 11.25
CA TYR A 246 -12.58 34.84 12.14
C TYR A 246 -13.33 33.58 12.62
N THR A 247 -14.59 33.74 13.02
CA THR A 247 -15.45 32.63 13.48
C THR A 247 -15.61 31.56 12.39
N LEU A 248 -15.80 31.96 11.13
CA LEU A 248 -15.95 31.05 10.01
C LEU A 248 -14.71 30.14 9.82
N PHE A 249 -13.51 30.72 9.85
CA PHE A 249 -12.28 29.94 9.71
C PHE A 249 -12.06 29.00 10.89
N VAL A 250 -12.35 29.44 12.12
CA VAL A 250 -12.28 28.61 13.32
C VAL A 250 -13.26 27.43 13.22
N VAL A 251 -14.50 27.66 12.77
CA VAL A 251 -15.50 26.61 12.55
C VAL A 251 -14.98 25.55 11.58
N ILE A 252 -14.45 25.96 10.44
CA ILE A 252 -13.94 25.04 9.42
C ILE A 252 -12.76 24.23 9.96
N ALA A 253 -11.81 24.88 10.64
CA ALA A 253 -10.65 24.22 11.24
C ALA A 253 -11.04 23.22 12.34
N MET A 254 -12.01 23.58 13.19
CA MET A 254 -12.49 22.70 14.26
C MET A 254 -13.30 21.52 13.70
N GLY A 255 -14.10 21.73 12.65
CA GLY A 255 -14.79 20.65 11.93
C GLY A 255 -13.84 19.63 11.31
N ALA A 256 -12.80 20.12 10.62
CA ALA A 256 -11.74 19.24 10.09
C ALA A 256 -11.02 18.48 11.21
N SER A 257 -10.71 19.14 12.33
CA SER A 257 -10.04 18.54 13.50
C SER A 257 -10.91 17.46 14.16
N GLY A 258 -12.21 17.69 14.29
CA GLY A 258 -13.17 16.71 14.81
C GLY A 258 -13.22 15.44 13.95
N ALA A 259 -13.22 15.59 12.62
CA ALA A 259 -13.19 14.46 11.70
C ALA A 259 -11.89 13.64 11.82
N ILE A 260 -10.73 14.31 11.98
CA ILE A 260 -9.44 13.65 12.20
C ILE A 260 -9.48 12.81 13.48
N LEU A 261 -9.92 13.40 14.61
CA LEU A 261 -9.99 12.68 15.89
C LEU A 261 -10.98 11.50 15.82
N SER A 262 -12.10 11.65 15.11
CA SER A 262 -13.06 10.58 14.86
C SER A 262 -12.42 9.38 14.14
N VAL A 263 -11.53 9.63 13.18
CA VAL A 263 -10.77 8.54 12.55
C VAL A 263 -9.75 7.93 13.50
N MET A 264 -8.98 8.75 14.22
CA MET A 264 -7.92 8.27 15.10
C MET A 264 -8.47 7.34 16.19
N THR A 265 -9.57 7.74 16.83
CA THR A 265 -10.25 6.90 17.83
C THR A 265 -10.78 5.58 17.26
N ARG A 266 -11.14 5.56 15.97
CA ARG A 266 -11.55 4.34 15.26
C ARG A 266 -10.36 3.45 14.91
N MET A 267 -9.25 4.02 14.46
CA MET A 267 -8.01 3.31 14.15
C MET A 267 -7.33 2.71 15.38
N ALA A 268 -7.56 3.29 16.56
CA ALA A 268 -7.08 2.75 17.83
C ALA A 268 -7.79 1.44 18.24
N LYS A 269 -8.97 1.13 17.68
CA LYS A 269 -9.67 -0.12 17.95
C LYS A 269 -9.19 -1.23 17.02
N GLU A 270 -8.86 -2.40 17.57
CA GLU A 270 -8.28 -3.53 16.83
C GLU A 270 -9.12 -3.96 15.62
N ASN A 271 -10.45 -4.04 15.76
CA ASN A 271 -11.39 -4.39 14.68
C ASN A 271 -12.20 -3.21 14.13
N GLY A 272 -11.82 -1.98 14.45
CA GLY A 272 -12.62 -0.80 14.12
C GLY A 272 -12.55 -0.40 12.63
N PHE A 273 -11.51 -0.83 11.92
CA PHE A 273 -11.13 -0.24 10.64
C PHE A 273 -10.61 -1.29 9.64
N GLY A 274 -11.54 -1.98 8.98
CA GLY A 274 -11.22 -2.77 7.79
C GLY A 274 -10.95 -1.84 6.62
N ILE A 275 -9.68 -1.71 6.24
CA ILE A 275 -9.30 -1.23 4.92
C ILE A 275 -8.88 -2.44 4.13
N ASP A 276 -9.45 -2.58 2.92
CA ASP A 276 -8.91 -3.49 1.91
C ASP A 276 -7.53 -2.97 1.49
N PHE A 277 -6.50 -3.51 2.13
CA PHE A 277 -5.11 -3.12 1.90
C PHE A 277 -4.60 -3.54 0.51
N GLU A 278 -5.36 -4.41 -0.18
CA GLU A 278 -5.07 -4.88 -1.53
C GLU A 278 -5.49 -3.88 -2.64
N VAL A 279 -6.32 -2.85 -2.37
CA VAL A 279 -6.86 -1.89 -3.38
C VAL A 279 -5.83 -0.83 -3.82
N GLY A 280 -4.58 -0.98 -3.38
CA GLY A 280 -3.47 -0.10 -3.74
C GLY A 280 -3.42 1.18 -2.91
N ARG A 281 -2.19 1.62 -2.65
CA ARG A 281 -1.88 2.71 -1.70
C ARG A 281 -2.43 4.08 -2.12
N LYS A 282 -2.65 4.29 -3.42
CA LYS A 282 -3.16 5.56 -3.96
C LYS A 282 -4.61 5.78 -3.54
N SER A 283 -5.45 4.77 -3.71
CA SER A 283 -6.86 4.76 -3.32
C SER A 283 -7.00 5.00 -1.81
N VAL A 284 -6.20 4.28 -1.01
CA VAL A 284 -6.20 4.44 0.46
C VAL A 284 -5.80 5.85 0.89
N ARG A 285 -4.79 6.45 0.25
CA ARG A 285 -4.34 7.82 0.56
C ARG A 285 -5.39 8.86 0.19
N PHE A 286 -5.98 8.74 -1.00
CA PHE A 286 -7.02 9.64 -1.47
C PHE A 286 -8.26 9.59 -0.58
N LEU A 287 -8.70 8.38 -0.21
CA LEU A 287 -9.81 8.17 0.71
C LEU A 287 -9.56 8.80 2.08
N GLY A 288 -8.32 8.72 2.59
CA GLY A 288 -7.91 9.39 3.82
C GLY A 288 -7.96 10.92 3.73
N GLY A 289 -7.56 11.48 2.60
CA GLY A 289 -7.50 12.93 2.36
C GLY A 289 -8.87 13.62 2.26
N LEU A 290 -9.92 12.90 1.89
CA LEU A 290 -11.27 13.45 1.77
C LEU A 290 -11.96 13.69 3.12
N ARG A 291 -11.58 12.97 4.19
CA ARG A 291 -12.29 13.07 5.47
C ARG A 291 -12.25 14.46 6.13
N PRO A 292 -11.10 15.14 6.22
CA PRO A 292 -11.07 16.51 6.76
C PRO A 292 -11.99 17.47 6.03
N TRP A 293 -12.13 17.31 4.71
CA TRP A 293 -13.02 18.13 3.87
C TRP A 293 -14.49 17.90 4.21
N ILE A 294 -14.88 16.64 4.39
CA ILE A 294 -16.24 16.29 4.79
C ILE A 294 -16.57 16.89 6.17
N GLY A 295 -15.65 16.75 7.14
CA GLY A 295 -15.80 17.34 8.47
C GLY A 295 -15.95 18.86 8.45
N ALA A 296 -15.13 19.54 7.63
CA ALA A 296 -15.21 20.97 7.39
C ALA A 296 -16.56 21.40 6.79
N LEU A 297 -17.05 20.68 5.78
CA LEU A 297 -18.33 20.97 5.13
C LEU A 297 -19.51 20.78 6.10
N PHE A 298 -19.51 19.73 6.92
CA PHE A 298 -20.54 19.54 7.94
C PHE A 298 -20.54 20.65 8.99
N ALA A 299 -19.36 21.06 9.45
CA ALA A 299 -19.23 22.19 10.38
C ALA A 299 -19.76 23.50 9.77
N LEU A 300 -19.44 23.76 8.50
CA LEU A 300 -19.94 24.93 7.78
C LEU A 300 -21.46 24.90 7.63
N ALA A 301 -22.03 23.76 7.23
CA ALA A 301 -23.48 23.60 7.11
C ALA A 301 -24.19 23.84 8.45
N LEU A 302 -23.63 23.32 9.55
CA LEU A 302 -24.19 23.52 10.88
C LEU A 302 -24.08 24.98 11.35
N TYR A 303 -22.97 25.65 11.05
CA TYR A 303 -22.81 27.09 11.31
C TYR A 303 -23.88 27.91 10.58
N LEU A 304 -24.10 27.63 9.29
CA LEU A 304 -25.16 28.30 8.51
C LEU A 304 -26.56 27.99 9.04
N ALA A 305 -26.82 26.75 9.48
CA ALA A 305 -28.10 26.37 10.08
C ALA A 305 -28.40 27.13 11.39
N VAL A 306 -27.37 27.34 12.23
CA VAL A 306 -27.50 28.16 13.44
C VAL A 306 -27.76 29.63 13.07
N GLN A 307 -27.01 30.19 12.11
CA GLN A 307 -27.18 31.57 11.66
C GLN A 307 -28.55 31.83 11.00
N ALA A 308 -29.08 30.83 10.28
CA ALA A 308 -30.42 30.89 9.70
C ALA A 308 -31.55 30.77 10.75
N GLY A 309 -31.22 30.55 12.03
CA GLY A 309 -32.20 30.39 13.09
C GLY A 309 -32.97 29.07 13.03
N LEU A 310 -32.46 28.07 12.31
CA LEU A 310 -33.12 26.77 12.10
C LEU A 310 -33.13 25.89 13.36
N LEU A 311 -32.29 26.22 14.36
CA LEU A 311 -32.13 25.46 15.60
C LEU A 311 -32.66 26.29 16.78
N ASP A 312 -33.95 26.14 17.06
CA ASP A 312 -34.65 26.89 18.12
C ASP A 312 -34.05 26.72 19.52
N PHE A 313 -33.43 25.57 19.80
CA PHE A 313 -32.83 25.25 21.11
C PHE A 313 -31.50 25.97 21.39
N VAL A 314 -30.91 26.66 20.40
CA VAL A 314 -29.61 27.34 20.52
C VAL A 314 -29.77 28.85 20.74
N LYS A 315 -30.99 29.39 20.64
CA LYS A 315 -31.27 30.83 20.63
C LYS A 315 -30.87 31.57 21.91
N ASP A 316 -30.86 30.88 23.05
CA ASP A 316 -30.60 31.51 24.37
C ASP A 316 -29.13 31.42 24.82
N VAL A 317 -28.24 30.83 24.01
CA VAL A 317 -26.82 30.65 24.35
C VAL A 317 -25.99 31.77 23.71
N PRO A 318 -25.07 32.44 24.45
CA PRO A 318 -24.22 33.47 23.87
C PRO A 318 -23.37 32.87 22.73
N HIS A 319 -23.58 33.40 21.52
CA HIS A 319 -22.95 33.00 20.26
C HIS A 319 -21.47 33.44 20.17
N THR A 320 -20.67 32.99 21.13
CA THR A 320 -19.22 33.23 21.14
C THR A 320 -18.52 32.33 20.14
N VAL A 321 -17.32 32.73 19.71
CA VAL A 321 -16.44 31.92 18.86
C VAL A 321 -16.25 30.50 19.43
N TYR A 322 -16.11 30.36 20.76
CA TYR A 322 -15.94 29.07 21.43
C TYR A 322 -17.16 28.15 21.31
N PHE A 323 -18.37 28.73 21.30
CA PHE A 323 -19.60 27.97 21.09
C PHE A 323 -19.61 27.34 19.69
N TYR A 324 -19.37 28.15 18.65
CA TYR A 324 -19.31 27.68 17.27
C TYR A 324 -18.15 26.70 17.04
N ALA A 325 -16.99 26.94 17.64
CA ALA A 325 -15.83 26.05 17.58
C ALA A 325 -16.16 24.65 18.14
N THR A 326 -16.81 24.60 19.31
CA THR A 326 -17.19 23.34 19.95
C THR A 326 -18.26 22.61 19.15
N LEU A 327 -19.27 23.34 18.68
CA LEU A 327 -20.34 22.79 17.86
C LEU A 327 -19.81 22.23 16.54
N ALA A 328 -18.92 22.97 15.87
CA ALA A 328 -18.24 22.55 14.65
C ALA A 328 -17.39 21.29 14.85
N PHE A 329 -16.65 21.23 15.96
CA PHE A 329 -15.86 20.06 16.31
C PHE A 329 -16.72 18.81 16.48
N ILE A 330 -17.83 18.93 17.23
CA ILE A 330 -18.78 17.83 17.43
C ILE A 330 -19.41 17.42 16.08
N ALA A 331 -19.77 18.38 15.24
CA ALA A 331 -20.31 18.13 13.91
C ALA A 331 -19.34 17.31 13.05
N GLY A 332 -18.09 17.76 12.94
CA GLY A 332 -17.04 17.04 12.22
C GLY A 332 -16.74 15.66 12.82
N PHE A 333 -16.80 15.52 14.14
CA PHE A 333 -16.65 14.22 14.81
C PHE A 333 -17.82 13.26 14.51
N SER A 334 -19.03 13.80 14.32
CA SER A 334 -20.29 13.07 14.17
C SER A 334 -20.58 12.51 12.79
N GLU A 335 -19.74 12.74 11.77
CA GLU A 335 -19.89 12.25 10.38
C GLU A 335 -20.43 10.80 10.31
N ARG A 336 -19.96 9.92 11.20
CA ARG A 336 -20.44 8.53 11.30
C ARG A 336 -21.77 8.37 12.04
N ARG A 337 -22.02 9.12 13.12
CA ARG A 337 -23.26 9.02 13.90
C ARG A 337 -24.45 9.61 13.15
N ALA A 338 -24.25 10.68 12.39
CA ALA A 338 -25.29 11.22 11.51
C ALA A 338 -25.71 10.20 10.44
N LYS A 339 -24.77 9.49 9.81
CA LYS A 339 -25.09 8.43 8.83
C LYS A 339 -25.84 7.25 9.45
N VAL A 340 -25.42 6.78 10.63
CA VAL A 340 -26.11 5.69 11.35
C VAL A 340 -27.50 6.12 11.83
N LEU A 341 -27.66 7.38 12.28
CA LEU A 341 -28.95 7.93 12.67
C LEU A 341 -29.89 8.08 11.46
N LEU A 342 -29.40 8.57 10.33
CA LEU A 342 -30.17 8.67 9.09
C LEU A 342 -30.57 7.31 8.52
N ASP A 343 -29.67 6.31 8.55
CA ASP A 343 -30.01 4.94 8.14
C ASP A 343 -31.02 4.29 9.11
N SER A 344 -30.93 4.57 10.41
CA SER A 344 -31.89 4.06 11.41
C SER A 344 -33.26 4.73 11.36
N VAL A 345 -33.33 5.99 10.89
CA VAL A 345 -34.57 6.74 10.73
C VAL A 345 -35.21 6.49 9.36
N GLY A 346 -34.41 6.20 8.33
CA GLY A 346 -34.88 5.85 6.99
C GLY A 346 -35.36 4.40 6.81
N GLY A 347 -35.04 3.50 7.75
CA GLY A 347 -35.42 2.08 7.71
C GLY A 347 -36.70 1.70 8.47
N GLY A 348 -37.43 2.70 9.00
CA GLY A 348 -38.57 2.46 9.89
C GLY A 348 -39.94 2.53 9.22
N SER A 349 -40.30 1.54 8.38
CA SER A 349 -41.71 1.16 8.16
C SER A 349 -41.86 -0.13 7.34
N GLU A 350 -41.67 -1.29 7.96
CA GLU A 350 -42.42 -2.49 7.57
C GLU A 350 -42.84 -3.21 8.86
N PRO A 351 -44.14 -3.31 9.18
CA PRO A 351 -44.60 -4.05 10.34
C PRO A 351 -44.48 -5.57 10.06
N PRO A 352 -44.15 -6.39 11.07
CA PRO A 352 -44.09 -7.84 10.89
C PRO A 352 -45.50 -8.36 10.58
N ALA A 353 -45.64 -9.04 9.44
CA ALA A 353 -46.84 -9.76 9.09
C ALA A 353 -47.08 -10.89 10.11
N ASP A 354 -48.18 -10.75 10.85
CA ASP A 354 -48.77 -11.75 11.72
C ASP A 354 -49.04 -13.03 10.94
N THR A 355 -48.35 -14.11 11.28
CA THR A 355 -48.74 -15.47 10.93
C THR A 355 -49.18 -16.21 12.19
N THR A 356 -50.37 -15.89 12.65
CA THR A 356 -51.22 -16.80 13.44
C THR A 356 -52.24 -17.46 12.51
N LYS A 357 -52.17 -18.80 12.41
CA LYS A 357 -53.23 -19.79 12.12
C LYS A 357 -52.60 -21.19 12.21
N SER A 358 -52.71 -21.86 13.36
CA SER A 358 -53.75 -22.82 13.75
C SER A 358 -53.62 -24.18 13.03
N GLY A 359 -53.45 -25.24 13.83
CA GLY A 359 -53.26 -26.65 13.43
C GLY A 359 -54.45 -27.30 12.70
N PRO A 360 -54.51 -28.64 12.60
CA PRO A 360 -54.20 -29.62 13.65
C PRO A 360 -52.92 -30.44 13.45
#